data_AF-A0A7C5I5E9-F1
#
_entry.id   AF-A0A7C5I5E9-F1
#
_cell.length_a   1.000
_cell.length_b   1.000
_cell.length_c   1.000
_cell.angle_alpha   90.00
_cell.angle_beta   90.00
_cell.angle_gamma   90.00
#
_symmetry.space_group_name_H-M   'P 1'
#
loop_
_entity.id
_entity.type
_entity.pdbx_description
1 polymer ?
#
loop_
_entity_poly.entity_id
_entity_poly.type
_entity_poly.pdbx_seq_one_letter_code
_entity_poly.pdbx_strand_id
1 'polypeptide(L)'
;MAAMASAGVPPHEIFVSLSKQKAYGEIRNEALKIAKDIKLLGLDMVSSLKRAVEKTPSARFRDFLQGAIITVATGGSLKSYFMEKAEQYMRENRIEQKRFLDSLGVMAEAYVTVAVAGPLLIMVVVPLLIIISRNSSHLPLLYVFIGLIFPLIHICFSILIKLTTPSEV
;
A
#
# COMPACT_ATOMS: atom_id res chain seq x y z
N MET A 1 -7.32 -14.61 -10.46
CA MET A 1 -7.19 -15.19 -11.82
C MET A 1 -6.21 -16.35 -11.86
N ALA A 2 -4.95 -16.16 -11.45
CA ALA A 2 -3.93 -17.22 -11.41
C ALA A 2 -4.40 -18.51 -10.70
N ALA A 3 -5.05 -18.39 -9.53
CA ALA A 3 -5.60 -19.54 -8.80
C ALA A 3 -6.64 -20.32 -9.61
N MET A 4 -7.61 -19.63 -10.22
CA MET A 4 -8.64 -20.26 -11.07
C MET A 4 -8.04 -20.88 -12.34
N ALA A 5 -7.12 -20.19 -13.01
CA ALA A 5 -6.42 -20.74 -14.17
C ALA A 5 -5.60 -21.97 -13.80
N SER A 6 -5.02 -22.01 -12.60
CA SER A 6 -4.27 -23.16 -12.09
C SER A 6 -5.16 -24.36 -11.81
N ALA A 7 -6.37 -24.11 -11.32
CA ALA A 7 -7.43 -25.09 -11.15
C ALA A 7 -8.06 -25.57 -12.47
N GLY A 8 -7.58 -25.08 -13.62
CA GLY A 8 -8.07 -25.49 -14.95
C GLY A 8 -9.35 -24.80 -15.40
N VAL A 9 -9.78 -23.73 -14.70
CA VAL A 9 -10.95 -22.96 -15.11
C VAL A 9 -10.68 -22.30 -16.47
N PRO A 10 -11.56 -22.48 -17.48
CA PRO A 10 -11.39 -21.87 -18.78
C PRO A 10 -11.30 -20.34 -18.66
N PRO A 11 -10.45 -19.66 -19.44
CA PRO A 11 -10.19 -18.25 -19.17
C PRO A 11 -11.40 -17.33 -19.36
N HIS A 12 -12.37 -17.69 -20.19
CA HIS A 12 -13.62 -16.93 -20.32
C HIS A 12 -14.48 -17.02 -19.04
N GLU A 13 -14.47 -18.16 -18.35
CA GLU A 13 -15.19 -18.36 -17.10
C GLU A 13 -14.52 -17.66 -15.91
N ILE A 14 -13.20 -17.43 -15.98
CA ILE A 14 -12.47 -16.67 -14.97
C ILE A 14 -13.04 -15.25 -14.85
N PHE A 15 -13.26 -14.54 -15.96
CA PHE A 15 -13.85 -13.19 -15.94
C PHE A 15 -15.30 -13.20 -15.44
N VAL A 16 -16.08 -14.22 -15.81
CA VAL A 16 -17.44 -14.41 -15.30
C VAL A 16 -17.42 -14.63 -13.78
N SER A 17 -16.50 -15.45 -13.27
CA SER A 17 -16.38 -15.73 -11.84
C SER A 17 -15.95 -14.50 -11.04
N LEU A 18 -15.00 -13.72 -11.57
CA LEU A 18 -14.59 -12.44 -10.98
C LEU A 18 -15.76 -11.45 -10.88
N SER A 19 -16.62 -11.39 -11.88
CA SER A 19 -17.75 -10.46 -11.91
C SER A 19 -18.78 -10.69 -10.80
N LYS A 20 -18.83 -11.91 -10.23
CA LYS A 20 -19.80 -12.31 -9.20
C LYS A 20 -19.39 -11.90 -7.79
N GLN A 21 -18.10 -11.76 -7.51
CA GLN A 21 -17.61 -11.50 -6.16
C GLN A 21 -17.43 -10.00 -5.88
N LYS A 22 -18.15 -9.49 -4.88
CA LYS A 22 -18.07 -8.07 -4.46
C LYS A 22 -16.71 -7.68 -3.88
N ALA A 23 -15.97 -8.63 -3.31
CA ALA A 23 -14.68 -8.40 -2.67
C ALA A 23 -13.59 -7.83 -3.62
N TYR A 24 -13.77 -7.96 -4.94
CA TYR A 24 -12.79 -7.48 -5.93
C TYR A 24 -12.99 -6.02 -6.37
N GLY A 25 -13.92 -5.28 -5.75
CA GLY A 25 -14.07 -3.83 -5.95
C GLY A 25 -14.22 -3.43 -7.43
N GLU A 26 -13.38 -2.50 -7.90
CA GLU A 26 -13.42 -2.01 -9.28
C GLU A 26 -13.04 -3.05 -10.33
N ILE A 27 -12.18 -4.01 -9.99
CA ILE A 27 -11.84 -5.10 -10.92
C ILE A 27 -13.05 -5.98 -11.20
N ARG A 28 -13.97 -6.14 -10.23
CA ARG A 28 -15.26 -6.81 -10.47
C ARG A 28 -16.08 -6.05 -11.51
N ASN A 29 -16.14 -4.72 -11.42
CA ASN A 29 -16.93 -3.89 -12.34
C ASN A 29 -16.41 -4.01 -13.78
N GLU A 30 -15.08 -3.98 -13.95
CA GLU A 30 -14.44 -4.20 -15.25
C GLU A 30 -14.63 -5.65 -15.75
N ALA A 31 -14.46 -6.65 -14.87
CA ALA A 31 -14.71 -8.05 -15.22
C ALA A 31 -16.18 -8.31 -15.59
N LEU A 32 -17.13 -7.59 -14.98
CA LEU A 32 -18.56 -7.67 -15.32
C LEU A 32 -18.83 -7.16 -16.74
N LYS A 33 -18.15 -6.10 -17.20
CA LYS A 33 -18.27 -5.62 -18.58
C LYS A 33 -17.78 -6.70 -19.56
N ILE A 34 -16.62 -7.30 -19.29
CA ILE A 34 -16.05 -8.39 -20.10
C ILE A 34 -16.98 -9.62 -20.09
N ALA A 35 -17.49 -10.01 -18.91
CA ALA A 35 -18.38 -11.16 -18.77
C ALA A 35 -19.71 -10.96 -19.53
N LYS A 36 -20.27 -9.75 -19.53
CA LYS A 36 -21.46 -9.41 -20.31
C LYS A 36 -21.19 -9.48 -21.82
N ASP A 37 -20.05 -8.99 -22.27
CA ASP A 37 -19.66 -9.06 -23.68
C ASP A 37 -19.56 -10.51 -24.17
N ILE A 38 -19.01 -11.41 -23.35
CA ILE A 38 -18.91 -12.83 -23.69
C ILE A 38 -20.26 -13.56 -23.60
N LYS A 39 -21.01 -13.41 -22.49
CA LYS A 39 -22.21 -14.22 -22.22
C LYS A 39 -23.49 -13.67 -22.85
N LEU A 40 -23.62 -12.35 -22.98
CA LEU A 40 -24.84 -11.71 -23.50
C LEU A 40 -24.70 -11.34 -24.98
N LEU A 41 -23.53 -10.82 -25.38
CA LEU A 41 -23.30 -10.40 -26.76
C LEU A 41 -22.70 -11.50 -27.65
N GLY A 42 -22.29 -12.62 -27.06
CA GLY A 42 -21.68 -13.74 -27.80
C GLY A 42 -20.32 -13.42 -28.41
N LEU A 43 -19.64 -12.38 -27.92
CA LEU A 43 -18.32 -12.01 -28.41
C LEU A 43 -17.29 -13.06 -27.98
N ASP A 44 -16.33 -13.35 -28.85
CA ASP A 44 -15.20 -14.18 -28.47
C ASP A 44 -14.35 -13.48 -27.40
N MET A 45 -13.55 -14.28 -26.67
CA MET A 45 -12.75 -13.78 -25.56
C MET A 45 -11.77 -12.68 -26.01
N VAL A 46 -11.11 -12.84 -27.15
CA VAL A 46 -10.09 -11.91 -27.62
C VAL A 46 -10.73 -10.58 -28.01
N SER A 47 -11.84 -10.61 -28.75
CA SER A 47 -12.59 -9.39 -29.11
C SER A 47 -13.16 -8.68 -27.89
N SER A 48 -13.66 -9.44 -26.90
CA SER A 48 -14.15 -8.87 -25.63
C SER A 48 -13.03 -8.17 -24.85
N LEU A 49 -11.84 -8.78 -24.80
CA LEU A 49 -10.67 -8.19 -24.15
C LEU A 49 -10.19 -6.93 -24.89
N LYS A 50 -10.15 -6.93 -26.22
CA LYS A 50 -9.80 -5.74 -27.03
C LYS A 50 -10.72 -4.57 -26.73
N ARG A 51 -12.03 -4.83 -26.68
CA ARG A 51 -13.03 -3.81 -26.33
C ARG A 51 -12.86 -3.30 -24.90
N ALA A 52 -12.46 -4.16 -23.98
CA ALA A 52 -12.18 -3.76 -22.59
C ALA A 52 -10.89 -2.92 -22.47
N VAL A 53 -9.85 -3.21 -23.26
CA VAL A 53 -8.62 -2.40 -23.36
C VAL A 53 -8.92 -0.97 -23.78
N GLU A 54 -9.82 -0.76 -24.73
CA GLU A 54 -10.22 0.58 -25.20
C GLU A 54 -11.07 1.36 -24.18
N LYS A 55 -11.84 0.66 -23.35
CA LYS A 55 -12.80 1.26 -22.43
C LYS A 55 -12.30 1.42 -20.99
N THR A 56 -11.27 0.67 -20.59
CA THR A 56 -10.79 0.71 -19.21
C THR A 56 -10.05 2.03 -18.91
N PRO A 57 -10.40 2.73 -17.81
CA PRO A 57 -9.67 3.93 -17.39
C PRO A 57 -8.29 3.60 -16.77
N SER A 58 -8.09 2.36 -16.30
CA SER A 58 -6.85 1.95 -15.63
C SER A 58 -5.78 1.52 -16.63
N ALA A 59 -4.66 2.25 -16.67
CA ALA A 59 -3.51 1.91 -17.49
C ALA A 59 -2.91 0.53 -17.13
N ARG A 60 -2.75 0.24 -15.84
CA ARG A 60 -2.23 -1.06 -15.38
C ARG A 60 -3.12 -2.23 -15.79
N PHE A 61 -4.44 -2.05 -15.71
CA PHE A 61 -5.39 -3.08 -16.15
C PHE A 61 -5.40 -3.22 -17.67
N ARG A 62 -5.29 -2.10 -18.40
CA ARG A 62 -5.16 -2.10 -19.87
C ARG A 62 -3.96 -2.93 -20.32
N ASP A 63 -2.79 -2.71 -19.73
CA ASP A 63 -1.55 -3.44 -20.07
C ASP A 63 -1.66 -4.94 -19.72
N PHE A 64 -2.34 -5.26 -18.62
CA PHE A 64 -2.63 -6.64 -18.24
C PHE A 64 -3.53 -7.35 -19.27
N LEU A 65 -4.62 -6.70 -19.69
CA LEU A 65 -5.51 -7.25 -20.72
C LEU A 65 -4.82 -7.35 -22.09
N GLN A 66 -4.00 -6.36 -22.44
CA GLN A 66 -3.22 -6.36 -23.68
C GLN A 66 -2.22 -7.53 -23.70
N GLY A 67 -1.52 -7.79 -22.59
CA GLY A 67 -0.63 -8.94 -22.47
C GLY A 67 -1.37 -10.28 -22.55
N ALA A 68 -2.58 -10.37 -21.99
CA ALA A 68 -3.45 -11.54 -22.15
C ALA A 68 -3.84 -11.77 -23.62
N ILE A 69 -4.21 -10.71 -24.37
CA ILE A 69 -4.51 -10.79 -25.81
C ILE A 69 -3.30 -11.28 -26.59
N ILE A 70 -2.11 -10.71 -26.35
CA ILE A 70 -0.87 -11.08 -27.03
C ILE A 70 -0.53 -12.54 -26.76
N THR A 71 -0.67 -12.99 -25.50
CA THR A 71 -0.42 -14.38 -25.11
C THR A 71 -1.31 -15.35 -25.88
N VAL A 72 -2.60 -15.03 -26.03
CA VAL A 72 -3.52 -15.86 -26.83
C VAL A 72 -3.15 -15.81 -28.31
N ALA A 73 -2.81 -14.64 -28.85
CA ALA A 73 -2.47 -14.46 -30.26
C ALA A 73 -1.20 -15.20 -30.69
N THR A 74 -0.23 -15.35 -29.79
CA THR A 74 1.03 -16.09 -30.03
C THR A 74 0.91 -17.59 -29.72
N GLY A 75 -0.28 -18.09 -29.35
CA GLY A 75 -0.50 -19.48 -28.95
C GLY A 75 0.07 -19.83 -27.56
N GLY A 76 0.42 -18.82 -26.77
CA GLY A 76 0.92 -18.98 -25.42
C GLY A 76 -0.15 -19.41 -24.40
N SER A 77 0.31 -19.90 -23.26
CA SER A 77 -0.56 -20.32 -22.15
C SER A 77 -1.02 -19.13 -21.31
N LEU A 78 -2.31 -18.81 -21.38
CA LEU A 78 -2.90 -17.76 -20.56
C LEU A 78 -2.85 -18.08 -19.06
N LYS A 79 -2.82 -19.38 -18.70
CA LYS A 79 -2.55 -19.84 -17.32
C LYS A 79 -1.17 -19.39 -16.85
N SER A 80 -0.14 -19.60 -17.67
CA SER A 80 1.23 -19.21 -17.34
C SER A 80 1.35 -17.69 -17.21
N TYR A 81 0.76 -16.94 -18.14
CA TYR A 81 0.71 -15.48 -18.08
C TYR A 81 0.06 -14.95 -16.78
N PHE A 82 -1.10 -15.49 -16.40
CA PHE A 82 -1.76 -15.08 -15.16
C PHE A 82 -0.95 -15.43 -13.92
N MET A 83 -0.25 -16.57 -13.91
CA MET A 83 0.62 -16.95 -12.79
C MET A 83 1.82 -16.00 -12.67
N GLU A 84 2.50 -15.75 -13.78
CA GLU A 84 3.66 -14.85 -13.84
C GLU A 84 3.28 -13.44 -13.39
N LYS A 85 2.16 -12.90 -13.90
CA LYS A 85 1.68 -11.58 -13.47
C LYS A 85 1.25 -11.55 -12.01
N ALA A 86 0.67 -12.63 -11.48
CA ALA A 86 0.35 -12.72 -10.06
C ALA A 86 1.63 -12.70 -9.21
N GLU A 87 2.65 -13.47 -9.58
CA GLU A 87 3.93 -13.49 -8.87
C GLU A 87 4.63 -12.12 -8.96
N GLN A 88 4.62 -11.49 -10.15
CA GLN A 88 5.15 -10.15 -10.35
C GLN A 88 4.49 -9.14 -9.42
N TYR A 89 3.15 -9.06 -9.40
CA TYR A 89 2.42 -8.12 -8.56
C TYR A 89 2.56 -8.41 -7.06
N MET A 90 2.64 -9.69 -6.67
CA MET A 90 2.95 -10.07 -5.29
C MET A 90 4.36 -9.64 -4.88
N ARG A 91 5.35 -9.75 -5.79
CA ARG A 91 6.72 -9.30 -5.54
C ARG A 91 6.79 -7.78 -5.42
N GLU A 92 6.14 -7.05 -6.31
CA GLU A 92 6.02 -5.58 -6.25
C GLU A 92 5.40 -5.14 -4.92
N ASN A 93 4.28 -5.74 -4.51
CA ASN A 93 3.63 -5.43 -3.24
C ASN A 93 4.54 -5.73 -2.03
N ARG A 94 5.25 -6.87 -2.02
CA ARG A 94 6.23 -7.18 -0.97
C ARG A 94 7.35 -6.14 -0.89
N ILE A 95 7.82 -5.64 -2.03
CA ILE A 95 8.85 -4.59 -2.07
C ILE A 95 8.30 -3.27 -1.51
N GLU A 96 7.08 -2.88 -1.88
CA GLU A 96 6.43 -1.68 -1.35
C GLU A 96 6.22 -1.77 0.18
N GLN A 97 5.70 -2.91 0.66
CA GLN A 97 5.58 -3.17 2.10
C GLN A 97 6.92 -3.12 2.81
N LYS A 98 7.97 -3.70 2.22
CA LYS A 98 9.32 -3.66 2.81
C LYS A 98 9.85 -2.23 2.89
N ARG A 99 9.71 -1.44 1.83
CA ARG A 99 10.09 -0.01 1.81
C ARG A 99 9.32 0.80 2.86
N PHE A 100 8.04 0.50 3.04
CA PHE A 100 7.22 1.12 4.07
C PHE A 100 7.74 0.80 5.47
N LEU A 101 8.03 -0.48 5.77
CA LEU A 101 8.61 -0.90 7.04
C LEU A 101 10.00 -0.30 7.29
N ASP A 102 10.84 -0.22 6.26
CA ASP A 102 12.18 0.39 6.38
C ASP A 102 12.06 1.90 6.70
N SER A 103 11.09 2.59 6.08
CA SER A 103 10.80 4.00 6.39
C SER A 103 10.30 4.18 7.83
N LEU A 104 9.42 3.28 8.31
CA LEU A 104 8.95 3.28 9.68
C LEU A 104 10.09 3.01 10.68
N GLY A 105 11.05 2.15 10.32
CA GLY A 105 12.25 1.89 11.11
C GLY A 105 13.10 3.14 11.31
N VAL A 106 13.38 3.89 10.25
CA VAL A 106 14.13 5.16 10.33
C VAL A 106 13.38 6.19 11.20
N MET A 107 12.04 6.27 11.07
CA MET A 107 11.24 7.16 11.92
C MET A 107 11.27 6.75 13.39
N ALA A 108 11.25 5.45 13.69
CA ALA A 108 11.35 4.95 15.05
C ALA A 108 12.72 5.26 15.69
N GLU A 109 13.80 5.12 14.93
CA GLU A 109 15.15 5.49 15.38
C GLU A 109 15.26 6.99 15.67
N ALA A 110 14.74 7.83 14.77
CA ALA A 110 14.69 9.27 14.96
C ALA A 110 13.83 9.65 16.18
N TYR A 111 12.71 8.96 16.42
CA TYR A 111 11.86 9.18 17.58
C TYR A 111 12.60 8.90 18.90
N VAL A 112 13.24 7.74 19.01
CA VAL A 112 13.98 7.38 20.23
C VAL A 112 15.12 8.36 20.49
N THR A 113 15.82 8.80 19.45
CA THR A 113 16.96 9.72 19.60
C THR A 113 16.52 11.14 19.93
N VAL A 114 15.58 11.72 19.17
CA VAL A 114 15.21 13.13 19.28
C VAL A 114 14.11 13.38 20.29
N ALA A 115 13.05 12.56 20.29
CA ALA A 115 11.88 12.78 21.13
C ALA A 115 12.00 12.15 22.52
N VAL A 116 12.82 11.11 22.68
CA VAL A 116 13.01 10.43 23.98
C VAL A 116 14.36 10.81 24.60
N ALA A 117 15.48 10.49 23.95
CA ALA A 117 16.81 10.66 24.56
C ALA A 117 17.19 12.13 24.79
N GLY A 118 16.90 13.02 23.84
CA GLY A 118 17.15 14.47 23.98
C GLY A 118 16.43 15.08 25.19
N PRO A 119 15.09 14.98 25.28
CA PRO A 119 14.34 15.45 26.44
C PRO A 119 14.72 14.76 27.75
N LEU A 120 15.05 13.47 27.71
CA LEU A 120 15.51 12.74 28.90
C LEU A 120 16.80 13.35 29.47
N LEU A 121 17.75 13.74 28.63
CA LEU A 121 18.99 14.38 29.08
C LEU A 121 18.67 15.70 29.82
N ILE A 122 17.79 16.53 29.26
CA ILE A 122 17.37 17.80 29.90
C ILE A 122 16.63 17.52 31.22
N MET A 123 15.75 16.52 31.23
CA MET A 123 15.03 16.04 32.42
C MET A 123 15.97 15.59 33.54
N VAL A 124 17.17 15.10 33.23
CA VAL A 124 18.15 14.67 34.24
C VAL A 124 19.10 15.80 34.61
N VAL A 125 19.69 16.49 33.64
CA VAL A 125 20.74 17.49 33.86
C VAL A 125 20.21 18.74 34.56
N VAL A 126 19.06 19.27 34.15
CA VAL A 126 18.55 20.54 34.70
C VAL A 126 18.21 20.42 36.20
N PRO A 127 17.50 19.37 36.67
CA PRO A 127 17.32 19.15 38.10
C PRO A 127 18.63 18.98 38.87
N LEU A 128 19.60 18.25 38.31
CA LEU A 128 20.92 18.08 38.95
C LEU A 128 21.64 19.42 39.13
N LEU A 129 21.60 20.31 38.13
CA LEU A 129 22.18 21.64 38.23
C LEU A 129 21.51 22.50 39.30
N ILE A 130 20.18 22.42 39.43
CA ILE A 130 19.43 23.13 40.48
C ILE A 130 19.88 22.66 41.87
N ILE A 131 20.05 21.34 42.06
CA ILE A 131 20.49 20.75 43.33
C ILE A 131 21.93 21.17 43.66
N ILE A 132 22.86 21.03 42.70
CA ILE A 132 24.29 21.32 42.90
C ILE A 132 24.52 22.81 43.13
N SER A 133 23.95 23.66 42.26
CA SER A 133 24.11 25.10 42.35
C SER A 133 23.33 25.71 43.51
N ARG A 134 22.39 24.96 44.12
CA ARG A 134 21.41 25.45 45.10
C ARG A 134 20.70 26.72 44.63
N ASN A 135 20.54 26.85 43.31
CA ASN A 135 19.95 28.02 42.66
C ASN A 135 18.72 27.56 41.86
N SER A 136 17.58 28.15 42.20
CA SER A 136 16.29 27.88 41.57
C SER A 136 16.07 28.62 40.25
N SER A 137 17.06 29.39 39.76
CA SER A 137 16.95 30.18 38.53
C SER A 137 16.54 29.35 37.29
N HIS A 138 16.89 28.06 37.26
CA HIS A 138 16.56 27.16 36.14
C HIS A 138 15.22 26.42 36.28
N LEU A 139 14.52 26.54 37.43
CA LEU A 139 13.20 25.90 37.63
C LEU A 139 12.15 26.33 36.61
N PRO A 140 11.99 27.63 36.27
CA PRO A 140 11.00 28.06 35.27
C PRO A 140 11.24 27.42 33.90
N LEU A 141 12.51 27.29 33.49
CA LEU A 141 12.89 26.66 32.23
C LEU A 141 12.46 25.18 32.21
N LEU A 142 12.69 24.46 33.31
CA LEU A 142 12.28 23.06 33.44
C LEU A 142 10.76 22.90 33.35
N TYR A 143 9.99 23.76 34.04
CA TYR A 143 8.52 23.71 33.97
C TYR A 143 7.98 24.00 32.57
N VAL A 144 8.53 24.99 31.86
CA VAL A 144 8.16 25.26 30.47
C VAL A 144 8.53 24.08 29.58
N PHE A 145 9.69 23.48 29.80
CA PHE A 145 10.10 22.33 29.00
C PHE A 145 9.16 21.13 29.16
N ILE A 146 8.85 20.75 30.41
CA ILE A 146 7.96 19.61 30.71
C ILE A 146 6.51 19.92 30.31
N GLY A 147 6.02 21.12 30.63
CA GLY A 147 4.63 21.50 30.43
C GLY A 147 4.26 21.86 29.00
N LEU A 148 5.23 22.34 28.20
CA LEU A 148 4.96 22.83 26.84
C LEU A 148 5.82 22.14 25.79
N ILE A 149 7.15 22.15 25.93
CA ILE A 149 8.04 21.69 24.86
C ILE A 149 7.93 20.17 24.67
N PHE A 150 7.92 19.41 25.74
CA PHE A 150 7.80 17.95 25.72
C PHE A 150 6.51 17.45 25.04
N PRO A 151 5.30 17.92 25.44
CA PRO A 151 4.09 17.52 24.74
C PRO A 151 4.08 17.99 23.28
N LEU A 152 4.64 19.17 22.98
CA LEU A 152 4.73 19.67 21.61
C LEU A 152 5.59 18.77 20.71
N ILE A 153 6.72 18.26 21.22
CA ILE A 153 7.57 17.29 20.50
C ILE A 153 6.77 16.03 20.17
N HIS A 154 6.02 15.47 21.12
CA HIS A 154 5.22 14.26 20.90
C HIS A 154 4.03 14.49 19.95
N ILE A 155 3.36 15.64 20.04
CA ILE A 155 2.30 16.03 19.10
C ILE A 155 2.87 16.14 17.68
N CYS A 156 4.00 16.83 17.53
CA CYS A 156 4.69 16.98 16.25
C CYS A 156 5.02 15.61 15.63
N PHE A 157 5.61 14.70 16.42
CA PHE A 157 5.92 13.35 15.97
C PHE A 157 4.68 12.52 15.61
N SER A 158 3.60 12.63 16.39
CA SER A 158 2.34 11.95 16.10
C SER A 158 1.76 12.39 14.74
N ILE A 159 1.83 13.69 14.44
CA ILE A 159 1.39 14.24 13.16
C ILE A 159 2.29 13.74 12.03
N LEU A 160 3.62 13.73 12.23
CA LEU A 160 4.57 13.23 11.25
C LEU A 160 4.27 11.79 10.85
N ILE A 161 4.02 10.90 11.83
CA ILE A 161 3.67 9.50 11.58
C ILE A 161 2.32 9.38 10.84
N LYS A 162 1.34 10.20 11.19
CA LYS A 162 0.04 10.21 10.49
C LYS A 162 0.17 10.63 9.03
N LEU A 163 1.09 11.54 8.71
CA LEU A 163 1.32 12.00 7.33
C LEU A 163 2.06 10.96 6.48
N THR A 164 2.91 10.14 7.11
CA THR A 164 3.75 9.18 6.41
C THR A 164 3.13 7.79 6.34
N THR A 165 2.14 7.51 7.18
CA THR A 165 1.30 6.33 7.07
C THR A 165 0.42 6.50 5.83
N PRO A 166 0.57 5.68 4.77
CA PRO A 166 -0.33 5.73 3.63
C PRO A 166 -1.74 5.40 4.14
N SER A 167 -2.65 6.35 3.98
CA SER A 167 -4.06 6.16 4.32
C SER A 167 -4.60 5.00 3.49
N GLU A 168 -5.08 3.95 4.15
CA GLU A 168 -5.87 2.91 3.50
C GLU A 168 -7.07 3.58 2.81
N VAL A 169 -7.13 3.44 1.47
CA VAL A 169 -8.36 3.66 0.69
C VAL A 169 -9.18 2.39 0.76
#